data_AF-A0A382ZLJ0-F1
#
_entry.id   AF-A0A382ZLJ0-F1
#
_cell.length_a   1.000
_cell.length_b   1.000
_cell.length_c   1.000
_cell.angle_alpha   90.00
_cell.angle_beta   90.00
_cell.angle_gamma   90.00
#
_symmetry.space_group_name_H-M   'P 1'
#
loop_
_entity.id
_entity.type
_entity.pdbx_description
1 polymer ?
#
loop_
_entity_poly.entity_id
_entity_poly.type
_entity_poly.pdbx_seq_one_letter_code
_entity_poly.pdbx_strand_id
1 'polypeptide(L)'
;MNIYGLCTLEHGIATLEFMDGRVPLRGIIGLSERKATDAVSGYMHLQEYCDQNNLEFISMDNYSFNKEGDKEKLLKLKVDLVFILGWQRLVPDWFIEHCAYGVIGVHGSTQGITAGRGRSPQNWALIMGGRQFE
;
A
#
# COMPACT_ATOMS: atom_id res chain seq x y z
N MET A 1 13.20 -11.61 7.65
CA MET A 1 13.11 -10.43 6.78
C MET A 1 12.01 -9.55 7.34
N ASN A 2 12.23 -8.25 7.50
CA ASN A 2 11.23 -7.29 7.96
C ASN A 2 10.44 -6.79 6.75
N ILE A 3 9.41 -7.55 6.39
CA ILE A 3 8.53 -7.25 5.27
C ILE A 3 7.32 -6.47 5.77
N TYR A 4 7.00 -5.36 5.12
CA TYR A 4 5.83 -4.55 5.47
C TYR A 4 4.86 -4.42 4.29
N GLY A 5 3.57 -4.33 4.57
CA GLY A 5 2.55 -3.95 3.58
C GLY A 5 2.22 -2.47 3.67
N LEU A 6 2.08 -1.79 2.53
CA LEU A 6 1.55 -0.43 2.44
C LEU A 6 0.07 -0.51 2.07
N CYS A 7 -0.81 -0.25 3.02
CA CYS A 7 -2.25 -0.42 2.84
C CYS A 7 -3.05 0.58 3.67
N THR A 8 -4.04 1.21 3.03
CA THR A 8 -5.06 2.03 3.68
C THR A 8 -6.41 1.91 3.00
N LEU A 9 -6.55 0.99 2.04
CA LEU A 9 -7.72 0.86 1.19
C LEU A 9 -8.35 -0.52 1.37
N GLU A 10 -9.68 -0.55 1.43
CA GLU A 10 -10.47 -1.76 1.68
C GLU A 10 -10.16 -2.91 0.71
N HIS A 11 -9.94 -2.61 -0.57
CA HIS A 11 -9.66 -3.62 -1.59
C HIS A 11 -8.29 -4.29 -1.42
N GLY A 12 -7.41 -3.73 -0.58
CA GLY A 12 -6.14 -4.34 -0.23
C GLY A 12 -6.28 -5.54 0.71
N ILE A 13 -7.38 -5.63 1.46
CA ILE A 13 -7.63 -6.71 2.43
C ILE A 13 -7.63 -8.08 1.75
N ALA A 14 -8.31 -8.22 0.62
CA ALA A 14 -8.34 -9.51 -0.10
C ALA A 14 -6.93 -10.00 -0.52
N THR A 15 -6.02 -9.06 -0.82
CA THR A 15 -4.63 -9.42 -1.15
C THR A 15 -3.85 -9.79 0.12
N LEU A 16 -4.07 -9.07 1.23
CA LEU A 16 -3.49 -9.40 2.52
C LEU A 16 -3.91 -10.79 3.01
N GLU A 17 -5.21 -11.11 2.92
CA GLU A 17 -5.75 -12.45 3.23
C GLU A 17 -5.16 -13.54 2.33
N PHE A 18 -4.98 -13.26 1.03
CA PHE A 18 -4.32 -14.21 0.13
C PHE A 18 -2.86 -14.45 0.49
N MET A 19 -2.16 -13.42 0.97
CA MET A 19 -0.76 -13.49 1.38
C MET A 19 -0.57 -14.17 2.74
N ASP A 20 -1.62 -14.26 3.56
CA ASP A 20 -1.55 -14.88 4.88
C ASP A 20 -1.04 -16.34 4.80
N GLY A 21 -0.11 -16.68 5.69
CA GLY A 21 0.61 -17.96 5.69
C GLY A 21 1.57 -18.20 4.51
N ARG A 22 1.59 -17.34 3.48
CA ARG A 22 2.47 -17.45 2.30
C ARG A 22 3.65 -16.48 2.34
N VAL A 23 3.42 -15.29 2.87
CA VAL A 23 4.43 -14.24 3.01
C VAL A 23 4.45 -13.79 4.47
N PRO A 24 5.60 -13.86 5.17
CA PRO A 24 5.69 -13.48 6.57
C PRO A 24 5.76 -11.95 6.71
N LEU A 25 4.61 -11.29 6.59
CA LEU A 25 4.50 -9.85 6.88
C LEU A 25 4.77 -9.61 8.36
N ARG A 26 5.64 -8.64 8.65
CA ARG A 26 5.91 -8.14 10.00
C ARG A 26 4.84 -7.15 10.44
N GLY A 27 4.31 -6.37 9.51
CA GLY A 27 3.35 -5.31 9.81
C GLY A 27 2.79 -4.61 8.59
N ILE A 28 1.88 -3.68 8.84
CA ILE A 28 1.24 -2.82 7.86
C ILE A 28 1.54 -1.36 8.20
N ILE A 29 2.01 -0.62 7.21
CA ILE A 29 2.11 0.84 7.23
C ILE A 29 0.83 1.36 6.59
N GLY A 30 0.02 2.08 7.36
CA GLY A 30 -1.28 2.58 6.95
C GLY A 30 -1.56 3.97 7.49
N LEU A 31 -2.62 4.60 6.99
CA LEU A 31 -3.03 5.91 7.49
C LEU A 31 -3.66 5.78 8.89
N SER A 32 -3.40 6.77 9.75
CA SER A 32 -4.10 6.94 11.02
C SER A 32 -5.60 7.12 10.81
N GLU A 33 -6.38 6.97 11.89
CA GLU A 33 -7.82 7.17 11.88
C GLU A 33 -8.19 8.53 11.28
N ARG A 34 -9.15 8.51 10.34
CA ARG A 34 -9.60 9.69 9.59
C ARG A 34 -11.10 9.81 9.61
N LYS A 35 -11.59 11.04 9.45
CA LYS A 35 -13.02 11.30 9.29
C LYS A 35 -13.47 10.83 7.91
N ALA A 36 -14.71 10.36 7.80
CA ALA A 36 -15.32 9.94 6.53
C ALA A 36 -15.35 11.05 5.45
N THR A 37 -15.18 12.31 5.84
CA THR A 37 -15.08 13.46 4.93
C THR A 37 -13.71 13.61 4.28
N ASP A 38 -12.70 12.83 4.68
CA ASP A 38 -11.40 12.84 4.03
C ASP A 38 -11.52 12.26 2.61
N ALA A 39 -10.84 12.90 1.64
CA ALA A 39 -10.98 12.63 0.21
C ALA A 39 -10.36 11.31 -0.29
N VAL A 40 -10.21 10.30 0.58
CA VAL A 40 -9.62 9.00 0.24
C VAL A 40 -10.75 7.98 0.06
N SER A 41 -11.16 7.76 -1.19
CA SER A 41 -12.18 6.78 -1.53
C SER A 41 -11.72 5.36 -1.19
N GLY A 42 -12.59 4.59 -0.53
CA GLY A 42 -12.30 3.23 -0.06
C GLY A 42 -11.33 3.18 1.12
N TYR A 43 -11.14 4.29 1.85
CA TYR A 43 -10.31 4.32 3.05
C TYR A 43 -10.79 3.31 4.10
N MET A 44 -9.84 2.59 4.67
CA MET A 44 -10.03 1.70 5.80
C MET A 44 -8.89 1.93 6.80
N HIS A 45 -9.25 2.01 8.08
CA HIS A 45 -8.27 2.01 9.17
C HIS A 45 -7.94 0.56 9.55
N LEU A 46 -6.68 0.14 9.42
CA LEU A 46 -6.29 -1.29 9.53
C LEU A 46 -5.82 -1.72 10.92
N GLN A 47 -5.92 -0.89 11.97
CA GLN A 47 -5.47 -1.26 13.32
C GLN A 47 -6.12 -2.57 13.79
N GLU A 48 -7.44 -2.68 13.71
CA GLU A 48 -8.16 -3.90 14.15
C GLU A 48 -7.76 -5.14 13.35
N TYR A 49 -7.60 -5.00 12.03
CA TYR A 49 -7.11 -6.08 11.18
C TYR A 49 -5.71 -6.55 11.61
N CYS A 50 -4.81 -5.60 11.92
CA CYS A 50 -3.46 -5.92 12.35
C CYS A 50 -3.45 -6.62 13.71
N ASP A 51 -4.26 -6.15 14.66
CA ASP A 51 -4.39 -6.74 15.99
C ASP A 51 -4.89 -8.20 15.91
N GLN A 52 -5.90 -8.47 15.09
CA GLN A 52 -6.46 -9.81 14.89
C GLN A 52 -5.46 -10.78 14.24
N ASN A 53 -4.55 -10.27 13.40
CA ASN A 53 -3.58 -11.07 12.64
C ASN A 53 -2.16 -11.04 13.23
N ASN A 54 -1.98 -10.48 14.44
CA ASN A 54 -0.67 -10.32 15.09
C ASN A 54 0.37 -9.57 14.22
N LEU A 55 -0.06 -8.53 13.52
CA LEU A 55 0.77 -7.67 12.69
C LEU A 55 1.06 -6.34 13.42
N GLU A 56 2.27 -5.81 13.24
CA GLU A 56 2.59 -4.45 13.69
C GLU A 56 1.84 -3.42 12.83
N PHE A 57 1.07 -2.50 13.43
CA PHE A 57 0.47 -1.37 12.69
C PHE A 57 1.29 -0.09 12.87
N ILE A 58 1.74 0.47 11.76
CA ILE A 58 2.51 1.72 11.71
C ILE A 58 1.60 2.81 11.15
N SER A 59 1.10 3.63 12.06
CA SER A 59 0.09 4.65 11.80
C SER A 59 0.72 5.97 11.30
N MET A 60 0.33 6.37 10.08
CA MET A 60 0.84 7.53 9.35
C MET A 60 -0.19 8.66 9.25
N ASP A 61 0.21 9.88 9.63
CA ASP A 61 -0.69 11.03 9.68
C ASP A 61 -0.84 11.74 8.33
N ASN A 62 0.06 11.48 7.39
CA ASN A 62 0.06 12.06 6.06
C ASN A 62 0.15 11.00 4.96
N TYR A 63 -0.76 11.07 3.99
CA TYR A 63 -0.84 10.09 2.90
C TYR A 63 0.32 10.15 1.90
N SER A 64 1.13 11.21 1.93
CA SER A 64 2.33 11.35 1.11
C SER A 64 3.63 11.24 1.91
N PHE A 65 3.56 10.85 3.20
CA PHE A 65 4.71 10.79 4.12
C PHE A 65 5.52 12.09 4.24
N ASN A 66 4.86 13.23 4.08
CA ASN A 66 5.51 14.54 4.09
C ASN A 66 5.55 15.20 5.48
N LYS A 67 5.01 14.55 6.51
CA LYS A 67 5.12 15.03 7.89
C LYS A 67 6.41 14.51 8.50
N GLU A 68 7.14 15.40 9.18
CA GLU A 68 8.42 15.08 9.83
C GLU A 68 8.31 13.90 10.79
N GLY A 69 7.24 13.85 11.59
CA GLY A 69 6.98 12.73 12.50
C GLY A 69 6.76 11.38 11.80
N ASP A 70 6.16 11.35 10.60
CA ASP A 70 5.99 10.10 9.84
C ASP A 70 7.33 9.62 9.28
N LYS A 71 8.15 10.55 8.79
CA LYS A 71 9.49 10.23 8.30
C LYS A 71 10.38 9.65 9.41
N GLU A 72 10.40 10.28 10.58
CA GLU A 72 11.18 9.77 11.72
C GLU A 72 10.72 8.39 12.19
N LYS A 73 9.41 8.14 12.24
CA LYS A 73 8.86 6.82 12.58
C LYS A 73 9.37 5.76 11.62
N LEU A 74 9.26 6.01 10.30
CA LEU A 74 9.65 5.04 9.26
C LEU A 74 11.16 4.79 9.23
N LEU A 75 11.99 5.83 9.41
CA LEU A 75 13.46 5.67 9.42
C LEU A 75 14.00 4.92 10.65
N LYS A 76 13.24 4.85 11.75
CA LYS A 76 13.59 4.03 12.94
C LYS A 76 13.33 2.54 12.73
N LEU A 77 12.49 2.17 11.76
CA LEU A 77 12.20 0.78 11.43
C LEU A 77 13.32 0.21 10.57
N LYS A 78 13.72 -1.03 10.85
CA LYS A 78 14.49 -1.81 9.88
C LYS A 78 13.51 -2.39 8.87
N VAL A 79 13.50 -1.88 7.65
CA VAL A 79 12.61 -2.33 6.57
C VAL A 79 13.45 -3.03 5.51
N ASP A 80 13.18 -4.31 5.28
CA ASP A 80 13.87 -5.06 4.23
C ASP A 80 13.13 -4.93 2.90
N LEU A 81 11.80 -5.08 2.89
CA LEU A 81 10.97 -5.05 1.68
C LEU A 81 9.58 -4.49 1.99
N VAL A 82 9.00 -3.73 1.07
CA VAL A 82 7.61 -3.25 1.17
C VAL A 82 6.77 -3.73 -0.01
N PHE A 83 5.56 -4.23 0.25
CA PHE A 83 4.56 -4.50 -0.77
C PHE A 83 3.51 -3.38 -0.82
N ILE A 84 3.18 -2.88 -2.01
CA ILE A 84 2.06 -1.95 -2.21
C ILE A 84 0.77 -2.77 -2.36
N LEU A 85 -0.06 -2.77 -1.31
CA LEU A 85 -1.25 -3.63 -1.21
C LEU A 85 -2.57 -2.86 -1.20
N GLY A 86 -2.54 -1.54 -1.07
CA GLY A 86 -3.75 -0.72 -1.05
C GLY A 86 -3.39 0.72 -0.82
N TRP A 87 -2.50 1.27 -1.65
CA TRP A 87 -1.96 2.62 -1.49
C TRP A 87 -1.91 3.33 -2.83
N GLN A 88 -2.41 4.58 -2.87
CA GLN A 88 -2.56 5.32 -4.13
C GLN A 88 -1.61 6.51 -4.29
N ARG A 89 -0.88 6.90 -3.25
CA ARG A 89 0.07 8.03 -3.32
C ARG A 89 1.47 7.52 -3.67
N LEU A 90 2.26 8.41 -4.25
CA LEU A 90 3.67 8.12 -4.51
C LEU A 90 4.37 7.82 -3.18
N VAL A 91 5.16 6.75 -3.18
CA VAL A 91 6.11 6.48 -2.10
C VAL A 91 7.33 7.37 -2.35
N PRO A 92 7.78 8.15 -1.35
CA PRO A 92 8.89 9.07 -1.55
C PRO A 92 10.22 8.32 -1.65
N ASP A 93 11.14 8.86 -2.45
CA ASP A 93 12.44 8.24 -2.75
C ASP A 93 13.23 7.90 -1.48
N TRP A 94 13.24 8.79 -0.49
CA TRP A 94 13.94 8.55 0.77
C TRP A 94 13.46 7.28 1.50
N PHE A 95 12.18 6.89 1.35
CA PHE A 95 11.67 5.68 1.98
C PHE A 95 11.98 4.44 1.13
N ILE A 96 11.95 4.57 -0.20
CA ILE A 96 12.36 3.51 -1.12
C ILE A 96 13.83 3.16 -0.89
N GLU A 97 14.70 4.17 -0.78
CA GLU A 97 16.14 4.03 -0.51
C GLU A 97 16.45 3.48 0.89
N HIS A 98 15.56 3.70 1.86
CA HIS A 98 15.68 3.15 3.21
C HIS A 98 15.39 1.63 3.26
N CYS A 99 14.62 1.10 2.29
CA CYS A 99 14.30 -0.32 2.23
C CYS A 99 15.48 -1.13 1.67
N ALA A 100 15.93 -2.16 2.38
CA ALA A 100 17.13 -2.93 1.98
C ALA A 100 17.04 -3.55 0.56
N TYR A 101 15.86 -4.00 0.16
CA TYR A 101 15.58 -4.57 -1.16
C TYR A 101 14.61 -3.72 -2.00
N GLY A 102 14.06 -2.65 -1.42
CA GLY A 102 13.15 -1.73 -2.10
C GLY A 102 11.66 -2.00 -1.86
N VAL A 103 10.85 -1.54 -2.83
CA VAL A 103 9.38 -1.52 -2.75
C VAL A 103 8.81 -2.17 -4.01
N ILE A 104 7.88 -3.11 -3.85
CA ILE A 104 7.25 -3.86 -4.93
C ILE A 104 5.77 -3.50 -4.97
N GLY A 105 5.30 -3.05 -6.13
CA GLY A 105 3.88 -2.82 -6.39
C GLY A 105 3.34 -3.73 -7.47
N VAL A 106 2.02 -3.86 -7.50
CA VAL A 106 1.28 -4.55 -8.55
C VAL A 106 0.52 -3.53 -9.37
N HIS A 107 0.55 -3.68 -10.70
CA HIS A 107 -0.19 -2.82 -11.61
C HIS A 107 -0.87 -3.69 -12.67
N GLY A 108 -2.20 -3.64 -12.71
CA GLY A 108 -2.99 -4.33 -13.71
C GLY A 108 -3.54 -3.34 -14.73
N SER A 109 -3.38 -3.63 -16.01
CA SER A 109 -3.99 -2.86 -17.10
C SER A 109 -4.21 -3.74 -18.32
N THR A 110 -4.95 -3.25 -19.32
CA THR A 110 -5.14 -3.94 -20.61
C THR A 110 -3.88 -3.97 -21.48
N GLN A 111 -2.82 -3.26 -21.10
CA GLN A 111 -1.55 -3.13 -21.84
C GLN A 111 -0.33 -3.33 -20.92
N GLY A 112 -0.50 -4.13 -19.86
CA GLY A 112 0.54 -4.46 -18.88
C GLY A 112 1.08 -3.25 -18.11
N ILE A 113 2.26 -3.43 -17.49
CA ILE A 113 2.92 -2.41 -16.64
C ILE A 113 3.77 -1.41 -17.43
N THR A 114 4.03 -1.66 -18.71
CA THR A 114 4.86 -0.78 -19.53
C THR A 114 4.01 0.28 -20.23
N ALA A 115 2.99 -0.14 -20.97
CA ALA A 115 2.17 0.76 -21.79
C ALA A 115 0.94 1.28 -21.04
N GLY A 116 0.30 0.46 -20.19
CA GLY A 116 -0.92 0.87 -19.48
C GLY A 116 -0.69 1.53 -18.12
N ARG A 117 0.39 2.30 -17.96
CA ARG A 117 0.71 3.03 -16.73
C ARG A 117 -0.30 4.14 -16.43
N GLY A 118 -0.36 4.55 -15.17
CA GLY A 118 -1.18 5.67 -14.72
C GLY A 118 -2.22 5.25 -13.70
N ARG A 119 -3.25 6.08 -13.52
CA ARG A 119 -4.33 5.85 -12.55
C ARG A 119 -5.58 5.33 -13.25
N SER A 120 -6.42 4.64 -12.47
CA SER A 120 -7.73 4.15 -12.91
C SER A 120 -7.70 3.22 -14.12
N PRO A 121 -6.80 2.20 -14.16
CA PRO A 121 -6.67 1.32 -15.30
C PRO A 121 -7.96 0.54 -15.60
N GLN A 122 -8.78 0.24 -14.59
CA GLN A 122 -10.08 -0.41 -14.75
C GLN A 122 -11.06 0.47 -15.52
N ASN A 123 -11.15 1.76 -15.17
CA ASN A 123 -12.03 2.70 -15.89
C ASN A 123 -11.59 2.86 -17.34
N TRP A 124 -10.29 3.03 -17.57
CA TRP A 124 -9.75 3.13 -18.93
C TRP A 124 -9.97 1.85 -19.74
N ALA A 125 -9.84 0.68 -19.13
CA ALA A 125 -10.15 -0.57 -19.81
C ALA A 125 -11.59 -0.61 -20.29
N LEU A 126 -12.57 -0.22 -19.46
CA LEU A 126 -13.98 -0.16 -19.87
C LEU A 126 -14.21 0.85 -21.00
N ILE A 127 -13.67 2.06 -20.86
CA ILE A 127 -13.80 3.13 -21.87
C ILE A 127 -13.23 2.69 -23.22
N MET A 128 -12.10 1.97 -23.19
CA MET A 128 -11.39 1.51 -24.39
C MET A 128 -11.89 0.15 -24.90
N GLY A 129 -12.93 -0.44 -24.29
CA GLY A 129 -13.48 -1.74 -24.70
C GLY A 129 -12.55 -2.93 -24.44
N GLY A 130 -11.64 -2.81 -23.46
CA GLY A 130 -10.77 -3.88 -23.00
C GLY A 130 -11.54 -5.06 -22.44
N ARG A 131 -11.12 -6.28 -22.79
CA ARG A 131 -11.80 -7.53 -22.39
C ARG A 131 -11.12 -8.27 -21.26
N GLN A 132 -9.85 -7.99 -21.03
CA GLN A 132 -9.02 -8.61 -19.99
C GLN A 132 -7.86 -7.69 -19.64
N PHE A 133 -7.31 -7.85 -18.44
CA PHE A 133 -6.02 -7.30 -18.10
C PHE A 133 -4.92 -8.25 -18.55
N GLU A 134 -3.75 -7.69 -18.85
CA GLU A 134 -2.51 -8.44 -19.06
C GLU A 134 -1.85 -8.77 -17.71
#